data_AF-A0A7Y5NGM2-F1
#
_entry.id   AF-A0A7Y5NGM2-F1
#
_cell.length_a   1.000
_cell.length_b   1.000
_cell.length_c   1.000
_cell.angle_alpha   90.00
_cell.angle_beta   90.00
_cell.angle_gamma   90.00
#
_symmetry.space_group_name_H-M   'P 1'
#
loop_
_entity.id
_entity.type
_entity.pdbx_description
1 polymer ?
#
loop_
_entity_poly.entity_id
_entity_poly.type
_entity_poly.pdbx_seq_one_letter_code
_entity_poly.pdbx_strand_id
1 'polypeptide(L)'
;MSHRSGIRRGVIALAVLATSTAGVVAGPSQAGALDASASPSLMTPAADAAAGDFSTSFESGQPQPQLSTAEAGPDGPRQQNVSGTASSNGSLLGSVTGVTASAENAPGEVAANLADANPDSKWLAFASSAWVRYQLSTPAKAVRYSLTSANDAPERDPKDFTLHGSTDGITWADVDRRTGVDFSGRFATRTFSVTAPGTYAFYRLDVTAVHSGGIVQLADWDLSDGSTGSGTASPMKTVVGSGPISGFNIKPLVGWTGVKALRYSGGHTADGRGYAWNRLFDVDLPVTAKTTLSYTIFPDMVAGDLEYPSTYASLDLRFTDGTYL
;
A
#
# COMPACT_ATOMS: atom_id res chain seq x y z
N MET A 1 29.99 43.11 4.20
CA MET A 1 29.12 42.38 3.25
C MET A 1 29.99 41.35 2.53
N SER A 2 29.90 40.08 2.92
CA SER A 2 30.65 38.99 2.27
C SER A 2 29.63 37.99 1.74
N HIS A 3 29.46 37.98 0.41
CA HIS A 3 28.67 36.99 -0.30
C HIS A 3 29.36 35.63 -0.21
N ARG A 4 28.82 34.72 0.60
CA ARG A 4 29.11 33.28 0.46
C ARG A 4 27.99 32.63 -0.36
N SER A 5 28.15 32.66 -1.68
CA SER A 5 27.40 31.80 -2.59
C SER A 5 28.03 30.41 -2.56
N GLY A 6 27.64 29.57 -1.61
CA GLY A 6 27.93 28.15 -1.62
C GLY A 6 26.78 27.42 -2.27
N ILE A 7 27.03 26.78 -3.42
CA ILE A 7 26.11 25.83 -4.03
C ILE A 7 25.93 24.67 -3.04
N ARG A 8 24.72 24.47 -2.51
CA ARG A 8 24.38 23.34 -1.63
C ARG A 8 23.65 22.27 -2.44
N ARG A 9 23.95 20.99 -2.24
CA ARG A 9 23.32 19.87 -2.96
C ARG A 9 22.35 19.15 -2.01
N GLY A 10 21.26 18.55 -2.50
CA GLY A 10 20.20 17.95 -1.68
C GLY A 10 19.91 16.48 -2.01
N VAL A 11 19.38 15.72 -1.06
CA VAL A 11 18.94 14.32 -1.14
C VAL A 11 17.48 14.27 -0.68
N ILE A 12 16.61 13.47 -1.30
CA ILE A 12 15.16 13.46 -1.01
C ILE A 12 14.79 12.29 -0.10
N ALA A 13 14.16 12.56 1.03
CA ALA A 13 13.65 11.56 1.98
C ALA A 13 12.16 11.79 2.32
N LEU A 14 11.38 10.74 2.56
CA LEU A 14 9.98 10.83 3.00
C LEU A 14 9.89 10.56 4.50
N ALA A 15 9.17 11.39 5.27
CA ALA A 15 9.01 11.30 6.73
C ALA A 15 7.56 10.96 7.12
N VAL A 16 7.36 10.10 8.14
CA VAL A 16 6.04 9.85 8.77
C VAL A 16 6.12 10.05 10.29
N LEU A 17 5.13 10.71 10.93
CA LEU A 17 5.18 11.07 12.36
C LEU A 17 3.81 10.98 13.08
N ALA A 18 3.53 9.94 13.87
CA ALA A 18 2.29 9.86 14.66
C ALA A 18 2.54 9.61 16.17
N THR A 19 1.63 10.12 17.02
CA THR A 19 1.66 9.96 18.48
C THR A 19 0.38 9.27 18.95
N SER A 20 0.50 8.09 19.57
CA SER A 20 -0.60 7.45 20.30
C SER A 20 -0.17 7.10 21.73
N THR A 21 -1.10 7.17 22.68
CA THR A 21 -0.88 6.90 24.11
C THR A 21 -1.77 5.76 24.58
N ALA A 22 -1.18 4.63 25.02
CA ALA A 22 -1.83 3.65 25.89
C ALA A 22 -0.76 2.81 26.64
N GLY A 23 -1.16 2.21 27.77
CA GLY A 23 -0.31 1.91 28.92
C GLY A 23 0.37 0.54 28.97
N VAL A 24 1.52 0.52 29.64
CA VAL A 24 2.49 -0.58 29.74
C VAL A 24 2.16 -1.58 30.85
N VAL A 25 2.34 -2.88 30.55
CA VAL A 25 2.82 -3.89 31.52
C VAL A 25 3.97 -4.67 30.86
N ALA A 26 5.17 -4.57 31.44
CA ALA A 26 6.42 -5.15 30.92
C ALA A 26 6.78 -6.48 31.62
N GLY A 27 7.44 -7.38 30.88
CA GLY A 27 8.19 -8.53 31.37
C GLY A 27 9.32 -8.89 30.38
N PRO A 28 10.49 -9.40 30.83
CA PRO A 28 11.75 -9.14 30.15
C PRO A 28 12.23 -10.20 29.13
N SER A 29 12.95 -9.64 28.14
CA SER A 29 14.06 -10.11 27.27
C SER A 29 14.67 -11.51 27.45
N GLN A 30 15.19 -12.05 26.34
CA GLN A 30 16.59 -12.51 26.18
C GLN A 30 16.99 -12.46 24.69
N ALA A 31 18.20 -11.98 24.44
CA ALA A 31 18.81 -11.76 23.13
C ALA A 31 19.78 -12.90 22.78
N GLY A 32 19.88 -13.25 21.51
CA GLY A 32 20.92 -14.10 20.94
C GLY A 32 21.51 -13.43 19.70
N ALA A 33 22.74 -12.93 19.83
CA ALA A 33 23.51 -12.35 18.74
C ALA A 33 24.09 -13.46 17.84
N LEU A 34 24.04 -13.27 16.52
CA LEU A 34 25.02 -13.88 15.63
C LEU A 34 25.45 -12.87 14.55
N ASP A 35 26.76 -12.81 14.46
CA ASP A 35 27.65 -12.02 13.64
C ASP A 35 27.61 -12.49 12.17
N ALA A 36 27.59 -11.57 11.21
CA ALA A 36 27.98 -11.85 9.83
C ALA A 36 28.29 -10.54 9.09
N SER A 37 29.58 -10.32 8.92
CA SER A 37 30.22 -9.29 8.12
C SER A 37 29.89 -9.42 6.62
N ALA A 38 29.45 -8.33 6.01
CA ALA A 38 29.56 -8.13 4.57
C ALA A 38 29.57 -6.63 4.22
N SER A 39 30.62 -6.20 3.53
CA SER A 39 30.68 -4.95 2.76
C SER A 39 31.72 -5.15 1.65
N PRO A 40 31.67 -4.42 0.52
CA PRO A 40 30.54 -3.68 -0.06
C PRO A 40 30.33 -3.99 -1.56
N SER A 41 29.12 -3.75 -2.07
CA SER A 41 28.90 -3.59 -3.52
C SER A 41 28.76 -2.10 -3.81
N LEU A 42 29.81 -1.48 -4.33
CA LEU A 42 29.75 -0.11 -4.84
C LEU A 42 28.89 -0.14 -6.12
N MET A 43 27.62 0.26 -6.00
CA MET A 43 26.78 0.53 -7.16
C MET A 43 27.29 1.78 -7.87
N THR A 44 27.49 1.63 -9.18
CA THR A 44 27.84 2.69 -10.13
C THR A 44 26.77 3.80 -10.10
N PRO A 45 27.14 5.10 -10.00
CA PRO A 45 26.16 6.17 -10.07
C PRO A 45 25.44 6.15 -11.43
N ALA A 46 24.11 6.16 -11.39
CA ALA A 46 23.29 6.37 -12.57
C ALA A 46 23.50 7.80 -13.11
N ALA A 47 23.42 7.90 -14.43
CA ALA A 47 23.78 9.04 -15.27
C ALA A 47 23.54 10.45 -14.68
N ASP A 48 24.60 11.25 -14.77
CA ASP A 48 24.69 12.67 -14.47
C ASP A 48 23.61 13.45 -15.26
N ALA A 49 22.57 13.91 -14.58
CA ALA A 49 21.61 14.84 -15.13
C ALA A 49 22.26 16.22 -15.14
N ALA A 50 22.51 16.77 -16.34
CA ALA A 50 23.03 18.12 -16.52
C ALA A 50 22.28 19.14 -15.63
N ALA A 51 23.02 20.10 -15.05
CA ALA A 51 22.51 21.13 -14.15
C ALA A 51 21.14 21.69 -14.61
N GLY A 52 20.07 21.18 -14.00
CA GLY A 52 18.69 21.38 -14.40
C GLY A 52 17.72 20.85 -13.34
N ASP A 53 16.44 21.14 -13.50
CA ASP A 53 15.39 20.75 -12.56
C ASP A 53 15.24 19.21 -12.47
N PHE A 54 14.97 18.69 -11.28
CA PHE A 54 14.62 17.28 -11.07
C PHE A 54 13.10 17.14 -10.93
N SER A 55 12.53 16.19 -11.66
CA SER A 55 11.13 15.80 -11.49
C SER A 55 10.94 14.33 -11.83
N THR A 56 9.93 13.72 -11.21
CA THR A 56 9.47 12.38 -11.53
C THR A 56 8.01 12.23 -11.12
N SER A 57 7.25 11.56 -11.97
CA SER A 57 5.96 10.96 -11.66
C SER A 57 6.04 9.43 -11.69
N PHE A 58 7.26 8.89 -11.58
CA PHE A 58 7.60 7.47 -11.56
C PHE A 58 7.23 6.70 -12.83
N GLU A 59 6.98 7.41 -13.93
CA GLU A 59 6.65 6.80 -15.21
C GLU A 59 7.87 6.08 -15.81
N SER A 60 7.60 5.22 -16.79
CA SER A 60 8.67 4.56 -17.54
C SER A 60 9.60 5.59 -18.18
N GLY A 61 10.92 5.43 -17.98
CA GLY A 61 11.94 6.35 -18.48
C GLY A 61 12.19 7.58 -17.60
N GLN A 62 11.46 7.76 -16.49
CA GLN A 62 11.74 8.78 -15.48
C GLN A 62 12.59 8.22 -14.32
N PRO A 63 13.24 9.08 -13.51
CA PRO A 63 13.95 8.65 -12.31
C PRO A 63 13.06 7.80 -11.40
N GLN A 64 13.55 6.62 -11.02
CA GLN A 64 12.86 5.67 -10.14
C GLN A 64 13.40 5.76 -8.70
N PRO A 65 12.53 5.66 -7.69
CA PRO A 65 12.94 5.81 -6.30
C PRO A 65 13.59 4.53 -5.78
N GLN A 66 14.40 4.69 -4.74
CA GLN A 66 14.76 3.58 -3.87
C GLN A 66 13.49 3.11 -3.13
N LEU A 67 13.20 1.81 -3.21
CA LEU A 67 11.98 1.21 -2.67
C LEU A 67 12.23 0.65 -1.28
N SER A 68 11.42 1.07 -0.31
CA SER A 68 11.46 0.60 1.08
C SER A 68 12.86 0.67 1.72
N THR A 69 13.63 1.69 1.37
CA THR A 69 15.00 1.90 1.86
C THR A 69 14.99 2.92 2.99
N ALA A 70 15.24 2.47 4.22
CA ALA A 70 15.32 3.38 5.36
C ALA A 70 16.50 4.36 5.23
N GLU A 71 16.27 5.63 5.57
CA GLU A 71 17.32 6.65 5.62
C GLU A 71 18.31 6.32 6.74
N ALA A 72 19.60 6.32 6.42
CA ALA A 72 20.65 6.11 7.42
C ALA A 72 20.85 7.38 8.27
N GLY A 73 20.85 7.20 9.58
CA GLY A 73 21.25 8.19 10.58
C GLY A 73 22.57 7.79 11.28
N PRO A 74 23.09 8.65 12.17
CA PRO A 74 24.32 8.37 12.92
C PRO A 74 24.26 7.09 13.76
N ASP A 75 23.08 6.81 14.34
CA ASP A 75 22.85 5.68 15.24
C ASP A 75 22.16 4.49 14.56
N GLY A 76 22.17 4.46 13.22
CA GLY A 76 21.49 3.46 12.39
C GLY A 76 20.29 4.02 11.63
N PRO A 77 19.40 3.17 11.09
CA PRO A 77 18.25 3.60 10.32
C PRO A 77 17.37 4.57 11.12
N ARG A 78 16.96 5.68 10.48
CA ARG A 78 16.04 6.67 11.06
C ARG A 78 14.62 6.11 11.08
N GLN A 79 14.36 5.20 11.99
CA GLN A 79 13.04 4.61 12.22
C GLN A 79 12.88 4.19 13.69
N GLN A 80 11.65 4.23 14.20
CA GLN A 80 11.27 3.74 15.51
C GLN A 80 9.83 3.28 15.48
N ASN A 81 9.55 2.10 16.05
CA ASN A 81 8.19 1.58 16.23
C ASN A 81 7.32 1.58 14.96
N VAL A 82 7.92 1.55 13.77
CA VAL A 82 7.22 1.48 12.48
C VAL A 82 7.69 0.25 11.73
N SER A 83 6.75 -0.43 11.08
CA SER A 83 7.04 -1.53 10.17
C SER A 83 6.24 -1.39 8.89
N GLY A 84 6.89 -1.55 7.73
CA GLY A 84 6.22 -1.59 6.43
C GLY A 84 5.34 -2.85 6.22
N THR A 85 5.46 -3.84 7.10
CA THR A 85 4.61 -5.04 7.15
C THR A 85 3.54 -4.96 8.24
N ALA A 86 3.51 -3.88 9.02
CA ALA A 86 2.44 -3.64 9.95
C ALA A 86 1.28 -2.98 9.19
N SER A 87 0.36 -3.77 8.64
CA SER A 87 -1.00 -3.27 8.39
C SER A 87 -1.90 -3.79 9.50
N SER A 88 -2.86 -2.97 9.94
CA SER A 88 -3.94 -3.44 10.79
C SER A 88 -4.59 -4.64 10.10
N ASN A 89 -4.50 -5.82 10.72
CA ASN A 89 -4.99 -7.10 10.21
C ASN A 89 -4.28 -7.69 8.97
N GLY A 90 -3.15 -7.15 8.53
CA GLY A 90 -2.35 -7.76 7.46
C GLY A 90 -2.94 -7.59 6.06
N SER A 91 -3.82 -6.60 5.87
CA SER A 91 -4.42 -6.28 4.59
C SER A 91 -3.37 -6.03 3.51
N LEU A 92 -3.65 -6.55 2.31
CA LEU A 92 -2.87 -6.44 1.09
C LEU A 92 -3.51 -5.46 0.10
N LEU A 93 -4.65 -4.81 0.43
CA LEU A 93 -5.36 -3.87 -0.45
C LEU A 93 -4.44 -2.78 -0.99
N GLY A 94 -3.62 -2.19 -0.13
CA GLY A 94 -2.70 -1.18 -0.59
C GLY A 94 -1.66 -1.71 -1.59
N SER A 95 -1.36 -3.01 -1.59
CA SER A 95 -0.48 -3.60 -2.61
C SER A 95 -1.18 -3.90 -3.94
N VAL A 96 -2.49 -3.68 -4.06
CA VAL A 96 -3.22 -3.86 -5.33
C VAL A 96 -2.84 -2.76 -6.31
N THR A 97 -2.37 -3.16 -7.49
CA THR A 97 -1.99 -2.25 -8.59
C THR A 97 -2.90 -2.37 -9.81
N GLY A 98 -3.75 -3.39 -9.84
CA GLY A 98 -4.70 -3.60 -10.92
C GLY A 98 -5.90 -4.37 -10.44
N VAL A 99 -7.08 -3.90 -10.85
CA VAL A 99 -8.36 -4.59 -10.65
C VAL A 99 -8.98 -4.80 -12.02
N THR A 100 -9.31 -6.04 -12.34
CA THR A 100 -10.01 -6.39 -13.58
C THR A 100 -11.10 -7.39 -13.25
N ALA A 101 -12.26 -7.26 -13.87
CA ALA A 101 -13.37 -8.17 -13.64
C ALA A 101 -14.02 -8.63 -14.95
N SER A 102 -14.91 -9.62 -14.84
CA SER A 102 -15.75 -10.09 -15.95
C SER A 102 -16.81 -9.07 -16.39
N ALA A 103 -17.11 -8.07 -15.56
CA ALA A 103 -18.10 -7.04 -15.82
C ALA A 103 -17.75 -5.74 -15.07
N GLU A 104 -18.15 -4.61 -15.64
CA GLU A 104 -18.00 -3.27 -15.05
C GLU A 104 -19.35 -2.54 -15.18
N ASN A 105 -19.85 -1.92 -14.10
CA ASN A 105 -21.06 -1.09 -14.14
C ASN A 105 -20.71 0.39 -13.92
N ALA A 106 -20.12 1.00 -14.95
CA ALA A 106 -19.72 2.41 -14.93
C ALA A 106 -20.95 3.36 -14.88
N PRO A 107 -20.81 4.56 -14.28
CA PRO A 107 -19.58 5.10 -13.70
C PRO A 107 -19.37 4.76 -12.21
N GLY A 108 -20.36 4.17 -11.53
CA GLY A 108 -20.41 4.17 -10.07
C GLY A 108 -20.26 2.81 -9.38
N GLU A 109 -20.50 1.69 -10.07
CA GLU A 109 -20.55 0.36 -9.47
C GLU A 109 -19.51 -0.61 -10.09
N VAL A 110 -18.26 -0.14 -10.16
CA VAL A 110 -17.14 -0.76 -10.87
C VAL A 110 -16.32 -1.68 -9.96
N ALA A 111 -15.52 -2.57 -10.53
CA ALA A 111 -14.76 -3.58 -9.78
C ALA A 111 -13.73 -2.96 -8.83
N ALA A 112 -13.21 -1.76 -9.15
CA ALA A 112 -12.27 -1.02 -8.32
C ALA A 112 -12.83 -0.71 -6.92
N ASN A 113 -14.15 -0.57 -6.79
CA ASN A 113 -14.84 -0.37 -5.52
C ASN A 113 -14.57 -1.50 -4.53
N LEU A 114 -14.34 -2.74 -4.99
CA LEU A 114 -14.03 -3.84 -4.07
C LEU A 114 -12.73 -3.65 -3.29
N ALA A 115 -11.80 -2.85 -3.81
CA ALA A 115 -10.49 -2.68 -3.21
C ALA A 115 -10.39 -1.43 -2.34
N ASP A 116 -11.45 -0.61 -2.25
CA ASP A 116 -11.37 0.72 -1.66
C ASP A 116 -11.57 0.79 -0.14
N ALA A 117 -11.91 -0.33 0.49
CA ALA A 117 -12.21 -0.43 1.93
C ALA A 117 -13.37 0.50 2.36
N ASN A 118 -14.29 0.79 1.44
CA ASN A 118 -15.45 1.62 1.66
C ASN A 118 -16.74 0.81 1.41
N PRO A 119 -17.43 0.36 2.46
CA PRO A 119 -18.63 -0.46 2.31
C PRO A 119 -19.81 0.30 1.67
N ASP A 120 -19.75 1.63 1.58
CA ASP A 120 -20.78 2.45 0.93
C ASP A 120 -20.68 2.44 -0.61
N SER A 121 -19.56 1.99 -1.16
CA SER A 121 -19.39 1.73 -2.59
C SER A 121 -19.62 0.24 -2.88
N LYS A 122 -19.81 -0.13 -4.15
CA LYS A 122 -19.95 -1.55 -4.52
C LYS A 122 -19.57 -1.83 -5.97
N TRP A 123 -19.19 -3.07 -6.25
CA TRP A 123 -19.20 -3.61 -7.60
C TRP A 123 -20.54 -4.28 -7.89
N LEU A 124 -21.05 -4.10 -9.11
CA LEU A 124 -22.25 -4.77 -9.60
C LEU A 124 -22.00 -5.39 -10.98
N ALA A 125 -22.38 -6.66 -11.13
CA ALA A 125 -22.31 -7.40 -12.39
C ALA A 125 -23.69 -7.98 -12.72
N PHE A 126 -24.22 -7.70 -13.91
CA PHE A 126 -25.48 -8.26 -14.42
C PHE A 126 -25.31 -9.71 -14.92
N ALA A 127 -24.82 -10.58 -14.04
CA ALA A 127 -24.75 -12.03 -14.23
C ALA A 127 -24.91 -12.73 -12.86
N SER A 128 -25.39 -13.98 -12.84
CA SER A 128 -25.48 -14.79 -11.61
C SER A 128 -24.13 -15.36 -11.14
N SER A 129 -23.09 -15.19 -11.95
CA SER A 129 -21.71 -15.58 -11.69
C SER A 129 -20.79 -14.54 -12.32
N ALA A 130 -19.72 -14.18 -11.64
CA ALA A 130 -18.77 -13.18 -12.09
C ALA A 130 -17.43 -13.36 -11.39
N TRP A 131 -16.35 -12.92 -12.01
CA TRP A 131 -15.04 -12.94 -11.37
C TRP A 131 -14.43 -11.55 -11.29
N VAL A 132 -13.66 -11.32 -10.25
CA VAL A 132 -12.79 -10.15 -10.08
C VAL A 132 -11.37 -10.63 -9.75
N ARG A 133 -10.38 -9.96 -10.31
CA ARG A 133 -8.96 -10.25 -10.15
C ARG A 133 -8.22 -9.04 -9.63
N TYR A 134 -7.40 -9.26 -8.62
CA TYR A 134 -6.35 -8.34 -8.18
C TYR A 134 -4.99 -8.74 -8.74
N GLN A 135 -4.22 -7.74 -9.13
CA GLN A 135 -2.78 -7.81 -9.34
C GLN A 135 -2.08 -7.08 -8.20
N LEU A 136 -1.10 -7.72 -7.56
CA LEU A 136 -0.30 -7.13 -6.50
C LEU A 136 1.01 -6.55 -7.04
N SER A 137 1.48 -5.46 -6.42
CA SER A 137 2.78 -4.84 -6.69
C SER A 137 3.95 -5.78 -6.42
N THR A 138 3.76 -6.72 -5.50
CA THR A 138 4.75 -7.69 -5.06
C THR A 138 4.00 -8.98 -4.73
N PRO A 139 4.48 -10.16 -5.18
CA PRO A 139 3.86 -11.42 -4.81
C PRO A 139 3.78 -11.55 -3.28
N ALA A 140 2.60 -11.92 -2.78
CA ALA A 140 2.34 -12.05 -1.35
C ALA A 140 1.58 -13.34 -1.06
N LYS A 141 1.63 -13.80 0.18
CA LYS A 141 0.89 -14.99 0.64
C LYS A 141 -0.35 -14.57 1.42
N ALA A 142 -1.50 -14.52 0.76
CA ALA A 142 -2.78 -14.35 1.45
C ALA A 142 -3.13 -15.62 2.25
N VAL A 143 -3.27 -15.47 3.57
CA VAL A 143 -3.70 -16.53 4.50
C VAL A 143 -5.13 -16.35 4.97
N ARG A 144 -5.69 -15.14 4.80
CA ARG A 144 -7.10 -14.80 5.03
C ARG A 144 -7.61 -13.93 3.89
N TYR A 145 -8.93 -13.89 3.74
CA TYR A 145 -9.60 -12.88 2.93
C TYR A 145 -10.94 -12.54 3.56
N SER A 146 -11.49 -11.38 3.21
CA SER A 146 -12.81 -10.97 3.66
C SER A 146 -13.65 -10.43 2.52
N LEU A 147 -14.96 -10.62 2.61
CA LEU A 147 -15.95 -10.09 1.70
C LEU A 147 -16.91 -9.22 2.51
N THR A 148 -17.26 -8.03 2.02
CA THR A 148 -18.27 -7.17 2.63
C THR A 148 -19.49 -7.06 1.73
N SER A 149 -20.65 -7.34 2.29
CA SER A 149 -21.92 -7.28 1.55
C SER A 149 -22.37 -5.85 1.24
N ALA A 150 -23.01 -5.65 0.08
CA ALA A 150 -23.40 -4.33 -0.41
C ALA A 150 -24.73 -3.81 0.16
N ASN A 151 -25.15 -2.61 -0.26
CA ASN A 151 -26.30 -1.89 0.29
C ASN A 151 -27.69 -2.32 -0.21
N ASP A 152 -27.79 -3.01 -1.35
CA ASP A 152 -29.06 -3.15 -2.09
C ASP A 152 -29.83 -4.43 -1.70
N ALA A 153 -29.49 -5.59 -2.29
CA ALA A 153 -30.34 -6.77 -2.16
C ALA A 153 -29.58 -8.07 -1.80
N PRO A 154 -29.88 -8.74 -0.68
CA PRO A 154 -29.11 -9.90 -0.19
C PRO A 154 -29.11 -11.08 -1.16
N GLU A 155 -30.10 -11.20 -2.03
CA GLU A 155 -30.18 -12.29 -2.99
C GLU A 155 -29.04 -12.30 -4.03
N ARG A 156 -28.38 -11.14 -4.20
CA ARG A 156 -27.29 -10.89 -5.15
C ARG A 156 -25.89 -11.07 -4.54
N ASP A 157 -25.83 -11.33 -3.24
CA ASP A 157 -24.55 -11.51 -2.55
C ASP A 157 -23.89 -12.84 -2.98
N PRO A 158 -22.55 -12.93 -2.97
CA PRO A 158 -21.85 -14.17 -3.28
C PRO A 158 -22.21 -15.29 -2.29
N LYS A 159 -22.84 -16.36 -2.78
CA LYS A 159 -23.21 -17.55 -2.00
C LYS A 159 -22.14 -18.64 -2.12
N ASP A 160 -21.72 -18.91 -3.35
CA ASP A 160 -20.72 -19.93 -3.67
C ASP A 160 -19.61 -19.30 -4.49
N PHE A 161 -18.35 -19.48 -4.09
CA PHE A 161 -17.20 -18.89 -4.77
C PHE A 161 -15.92 -19.68 -4.55
N THR A 162 -14.97 -19.49 -5.47
CA THR A 162 -13.62 -20.04 -5.39
C THR A 162 -12.62 -18.90 -5.37
N LEU A 163 -11.67 -18.96 -4.45
CA LEU A 163 -10.51 -18.08 -4.47
C LEU A 163 -9.39 -18.80 -5.22
N HIS A 164 -8.80 -18.13 -6.20
CA HIS A 164 -7.66 -18.62 -6.95
C HIS A 164 -6.42 -17.76 -6.72
N GLY A 165 -5.25 -18.38 -6.80
CA GLY A 165 -3.94 -17.72 -6.86
C GLY A 165 -3.23 -18.01 -8.19
N SER A 166 -2.48 -17.04 -8.70
CA SER A 166 -1.68 -17.20 -9.92
C SER A 166 -0.37 -16.40 -9.87
N THR A 167 0.69 -16.98 -10.42
CA THR A 167 2.01 -16.33 -10.56
C THR A 167 2.13 -15.54 -11.86
N ASP A 168 1.36 -15.89 -12.89
CA ASP A 168 1.46 -15.35 -14.26
C ASP A 168 0.18 -14.64 -14.75
N GLY A 169 -0.92 -14.76 -14.00
CA GLY A 169 -2.23 -14.22 -14.35
C GLY A 169 -2.98 -15.05 -15.41
N ILE A 170 -2.42 -16.18 -15.85
CA ILE A 170 -2.92 -17.05 -16.92
C ILE A 170 -3.30 -18.41 -16.33
N THR A 171 -2.40 -19.04 -15.58
CA THR A 171 -2.60 -20.33 -14.94
C THR A 171 -3.03 -20.12 -13.50
N TRP A 172 -4.16 -20.71 -13.10
CA TRP A 172 -4.78 -20.46 -11.80
C TRP A 172 -4.82 -21.73 -10.96
N ALA A 173 -4.42 -21.62 -9.70
CA ALA A 173 -4.58 -22.65 -8.69
C ALA A 173 -5.72 -22.28 -7.74
N ASP A 174 -6.61 -23.24 -7.45
CA ASP A 174 -7.65 -23.08 -6.44
C ASP A 174 -7.00 -23.12 -5.05
N VAL A 175 -7.14 -22.03 -4.29
CA VAL A 175 -6.54 -21.90 -2.95
C VAL A 175 -7.59 -21.97 -1.83
N ASP A 176 -8.85 -21.69 -2.15
CA ASP A 176 -9.98 -21.85 -1.25
C ASP A 176 -11.29 -22.01 -2.02
N ARG A 177 -12.26 -22.74 -1.47
CA ARG A 177 -13.60 -22.86 -2.03
C ARG A 177 -14.64 -22.77 -0.92
N ARG A 178 -15.67 -21.95 -1.13
CA ARG A 178 -16.77 -21.74 -0.18
C ARG A 178 -18.11 -21.96 -0.87
N THR A 179 -19.05 -22.49 -0.11
CA THR A 179 -20.42 -22.75 -0.55
C THR A 179 -21.39 -22.42 0.57
N GLY A 180 -22.57 -21.91 0.23
CA GLY A 180 -23.63 -21.60 1.21
C GLY A 180 -23.23 -20.49 2.18
N VAL A 181 -22.50 -19.49 1.71
CA VAL A 181 -22.14 -18.32 2.51
C VAL A 181 -23.34 -17.37 2.59
N ASP A 182 -23.82 -17.11 3.80
CA ASP A 182 -24.79 -16.05 4.09
C ASP A 182 -24.12 -14.88 4.82
N PHE A 183 -24.54 -13.64 4.54
CA PHE A 183 -24.16 -12.46 5.31
C PHE A 183 -25.19 -12.15 6.41
N SER A 184 -24.76 -11.61 7.55
CA SER A 184 -25.64 -11.35 8.70
C SER A 184 -26.58 -10.14 8.51
N GLY A 185 -26.34 -9.33 7.48
CA GLY A 185 -27.04 -8.07 7.21
C GLY A 185 -26.34 -7.33 6.08
N ARG A 186 -26.69 -6.06 5.83
CA ARG A 186 -25.98 -5.20 4.87
C ARG A 186 -24.73 -4.61 5.48
N PHE A 187 -23.72 -4.36 4.65
CA PHE A 187 -22.39 -3.91 5.07
C PHE A 187 -21.70 -4.88 6.06
N ALA A 188 -22.21 -6.11 6.16
CA ALA A 188 -21.63 -7.13 7.01
C ALA A 188 -20.40 -7.71 6.29
N THR A 189 -19.29 -7.77 7.01
CA THR A 189 -18.05 -8.41 6.56
C THR A 189 -17.98 -9.85 7.04
N ARG A 190 -17.63 -10.77 6.15
CA ARG A 190 -17.27 -12.15 6.48
C ARG A 190 -15.80 -12.40 6.16
N THR A 191 -15.08 -12.93 7.13
CA THR A 191 -13.67 -13.30 7.00
C THR A 191 -13.51 -14.82 6.91
N PHE A 192 -12.62 -15.26 6.04
CA PHE A 192 -12.32 -16.65 5.77
C PHE A 192 -10.82 -16.89 5.86
N SER A 193 -10.41 -18.07 6.35
CA SER A 193 -9.03 -18.53 6.21
C SER A 193 -8.83 -19.18 4.84
N VAL A 194 -7.68 -18.99 4.21
CA VAL A 194 -7.36 -19.65 2.94
C VAL A 194 -6.94 -21.09 3.23
N THR A 195 -7.58 -22.07 2.59
CA THR A 195 -7.32 -23.50 2.85
C THR A 195 -5.92 -23.93 2.42
N ALA A 196 -5.47 -23.50 1.23
CA ALA A 196 -4.16 -23.83 0.68
C ALA A 196 -3.40 -22.54 0.29
N PRO A 197 -2.88 -21.78 1.27
CA PRO A 197 -2.27 -20.48 1.00
C PRO A 197 -0.92 -20.64 0.30
N GLY A 198 -0.73 -19.90 -0.79
CA GLY A 198 0.53 -19.80 -1.54
C GLY A 198 0.88 -18.34 -1.84
N THR A 199 2.11 -18.11 -2.31
CA THR A 199 2.61 -16.77 -2.68
C THR A 199 2.28 -16.50 -4.15
N TYR A 200 1.45 -15.50 -4.41
CA TYR A 200 0.97 -15.19 -5.77
C TYR A 200 1.05 -13.69 -6.08
N ALA A 201 1.26 -13.38 -7.36
CA ALA A 201 1.19 -12.02 -7.88
C ALA A 201 -0.25 -11.61 -8.22
N PHE A 202 -1.12 -12.60 -8.50
CA PHE A 202 -2.51 -12.40 -8.83
C PHE A 202 -3.41 -13.25 -7.97
N TYR A 203 -4.53 -12.69 -7.56
CA TYR A 203 -5.62 -13.40 -6.89
C TYR A 203 -6.91 -13.16 -7.66
N ARG A 204 -7.78 -14.17 -7.76
CA ARG A 204 -9.09 -14.05 -8.39
C ARG A 204 -10.16 -14.60 -7.48
N LEU A 205 -11.16 -13.79 -7.16
CA LEU A 205 -12.41 -14.24 -6.57
C LEU A 205 -13.36 -14.59 -7.72
N ASP A 206 -13.73 -15.86 -7.84
CA ASP A 206 -14.68 -16.36 -8.84
C ASP A 206 -16.00 -16.71 -8.14
N VAL A 207 -16.99 -15.82 -8.28
CA VAL A 207 -18.34 -16.03 -7.75
C VAL A 207 -19.09 -16.95 -8.70
N THR A 208 -19.37 -18.16 -8.23
CA THR A 208 -20.00 -19.23 -9.01
C THR A 208 -21.51 -19.28 -8.83
N ALA A 209 -22.04 -18.77 -7.72
CA ALA A 209 -23.47 -18.60 -7.51
C ALA A 209 -23.78 -17.48 -6.51
N VAL A 210 -24.92 -16.85 -6.72
CA VAL A 210 -25.61 -15.99 -5.74
C VAL A 210 -26.79 -16.76 -5.13
N HIS A 211 -27.54 -16.13 -4.23
CA HIS A 211 -28.70 -16.78 -3.61
C HIS A 211 -29.85 -16.95 -4.60
N SER A 212 -30.16 -15.92 -5.40
CA SER A 212 -31.12 -16.03 -6.51
C SER A 212 -30.98 -14.89 -7.52
N GLY A 213 -31.62 -15.02 -8.68
CA GLY A 213 -31.58 -13.99 -9.73
C GLY A 213 -30.33 -14.06 -10.62
N GLY A 214 -30.04 -12.96 -11.30
CA GLY A 214 -29.03 -12.87 -12.36
C GLY A 214 -28.02 -11.75 -12.15
N ILE A 215 -27.74 -11.36 -10.91
CA ILE A 215 -26.87 -10.22 -10.58
C ILE A 215 -25.96 -10.59 -9.40
N VAL A 216 -24.67 -10.30 -9.50
CA VAL A 216 -23.70 -10.31 -8.41
C VAL A 216 -23.48 -8.88 -7.93
N GLN A 217 -23.43 -8.69 -6.62
CA GLN A 217 -22.94 -7.45 -6.01
C GLN A 217 -21.99 -7.74 -4.86
N LEU A 218 -21.05 -6.85 -4.58
CA LEU A 218 -20.18 -6.93 -3.42
C LEU A 218 -19.63 -5.53 -3.10
N ALA A 219 -19.50 -5.18 -1.82
CA ALA A 219 -18.97 -3.88 -1.40
C ALA A 219 -17.43 -3.91 -1.40
N ASP A 220 -16.84 -4.83 -0.62
CA ASP A 220 -15.39 -4.96 -0.49
C ASP A 220 -14.92 -6.41 -0.64
N TRP A 221 -13.66 -6.55 -1.05
CA TRP A 221 -12.87 -7.76 -0.98
C TRP A 221 -11.45 -7.46 -0.51
N ASP A 222 -11.10 -7.87 0.70
CA ASP A 222 -9.73 -7.72 1.24
C ASP A 222 -8.99 -9.07 1.26
N LEU A 223 -7.70 -9.04 0.92
CA LEU A 223 -6.77 -10.15 1.07
C LEU A 223 -5.82 -9.84 2.23
N SER A 224 -5.57 -10.78 3.13
CA SER A 224 -4.71 -10.57 4.29
C SER A 224 -3.61 -11.62 4.40
N ASP A 225 -2.37 -11.18 4.66
CA ASP A 225 -1.23 -12.04 4.95
C ASP A 225 -1.19 -12.54 6.41
N GLY A 226 -2.15 -12.11 7.23
CA GLY A 226 -2.30 -12.55 8.61
C GLY A 226 -1.47 -11.78 9.63
N SER A 227 -0.64 -10.83 9.19
CA SER A 227 0.08 -9.97 10.13
C SER A 227 -0.90 -9.12 10.95
N THR A 228 -0.54 -8.79 12.19
CA THR A 228 -1.43 -8.12 13.15
C THR A 228 -1.00 -6.68 13.45
N GLY A 229 -0.14 -6.10 12.62
CA GLY A 229 0.49 -4.82 12.93
C GLY A 229 1.63 -4.90 13.97
N SER A 230 1.78 -6.01 14.68
CA SER A 230 2.85 -6.24 15.66
C SER A 230 4.05 -6.92 14.98
N GLY A 231 5.27 -6.44 15.22
CA GLY A 231 6.47 -7.04 14.63
C GLY A 231 7.74 -6.24 14.84
N THR A 232 8.86 -6.80 14.38
CA THR A 232 10.15 -6.09 14.36
C THR A 232 10.04 -4.86 13.46
N ALA A 233 10.58 -3.72 13.93
CA ALA A 233 10.65 -2.52 13.12
C ALA A 233 11.35 -2.83 11.78
N SER A 234 10.73 -2.37 10.70
CA SER A 234 11.24 -2.52 9.34
C SER A 234 11.01 -1.22 8.59
N PRO A 235 11.75 -0.96 7.49
CA PRO A 235 11.50 0.22 6.68
C PRO A 235 10.02 0.30 6.32
N MET A 236 9.45 1.51 6.35
CA MET A 236 8.11 1.71 5.82
C MET A 236 8.08 1.27 4.36
N LYS A 237 6.95 0.74 3.90
CA LYS A 237 6.85 0.25 2.53
C LYS A 237 6.67 1.43 1.59
N THR A 238 7.66 1.66 0.72
CA THR A 238 7.52 2.56 -0.44
C THR A 238 7.63 1.74 -1.71
N VAL A 239 6.57 1.75 -2.54
CA VAL A 239 6.50 0.98 -3.78
C VAL A 239 5.90 1.83 -4.89
N VAL A 240 6.48 1.77 -6.09
CA VAL A 240 5.87 2.37 -7.28
C VAL A 240 4.75 1.46 -7.76
N GLY A 241 3.57 2.03 -7.94
CA GLY A 241 2.38 1.33 -8.38
C GLY A 241 1.50 2.23 -9.23
N SER A 242 0.25 1.81 -9.41
CA SER A 242 -0.80 2.66 -9.95
C SER A 242 -1.16 3.75 -8.93
N GLY A 243 -1.93 4.76 -9.36
CA GLY A 243 -2.49 5.74 -8.44
C GLY A 243 -3.46 5.15 -7.40
N PRO A 244 -3.93 5.97 -6.44
CA PRO A 244 -4.90 5.52 -5.45
C PRO A 244 -6.17 5.00 -6.12
N ILE A 245 -6.79 4.02 -5.47
CA ILE A 245 -7.98 3.33 -5.96
C ILE A 245 -9.28 4.01 -5.56
N SER A 246 -9.25 4.91 -4.57
CA SER A 246 -10.40 5.66 -4.06
C SER A 246 -10.01 7.03 -3.52
N GLY A 247 -11.00 7.92 -3.47
CA GLY A 247 -10.83 9.31 -3.02
C GLY A 247 -11.91 10.22 -3.60
N PHE A 248 -12.26 11.29 -2.87
CA PHE A 248 -13.40 12.16 -3.22
C PHE A 248 -13.32 12.80 -4.62
N ASN A 249 -12.12 13.11 -5.11
CA ASN A 249 -11.90 13.82 -6.37
C ASN A 249 -10.72 13.24 -7.16
N ILE A 250 -10.65 11.91 -7.28
CA ILE A 250 -9.62 11.26 -8.08
C ILE A 250 -10.23 10.34 -9.12
N LYS A 251 -9.46 10.10 -10.19
CA LYS A 251 -9.69 8.95 -11.04
C LYS A 251 -8.95 7.76 -10.42
N PRO A 252 -9.60 6.60 -10.22
CA PRO A 252 -8.93 5.43 -9.68
C PRO A 252 -7.73 5.00 -10.53
N LEU A 253 -6.69 4.48 -9.87
CA LEU A 253 -5.49 3.89 -10.49
C LEU A 253 -4.64 4.87 -11.31
N VAL A 254 -4.84 6.19 -11.20
CA VAL A 254 -3.98 7.19 -11.86
C VAL A 254 -3.27 8.09 -10.86
N GLY A 255 -2.02 8.41 -11.17
CA GLY A 255 -1.23 9.39 -10.44
C GLY A 255 -1.64 10.82 -10.79
N TRP A 256 -0.93 11.79 -10.20
CA TRP A 256 -1.22 13.21 -10.40
C TRP A 256 -1.02 13.69 -11.84
N THR A 257 0.10 13.29 -12.47
CA THR A 257 0.45 13.69 -13.85
C THR A 257 0.53 12.51 -14.81
N GLY A 258 0.13 11.32 -14.39
CA GLY A 258 0.33 10.09 -15.14
C GLY A 258 -0.45 8.91 -14.55
N VAL A 259 -0.01 7.68 -14.82
CA VAL A 259 -0.64 6.46 -14.32
C VAL A 259 0.12 5.84 -13.14
N LYS A 260 1.30 6.36 -12.80
CA LYS A 260 2.11 5.89 -11.68
C LYS A 260 2.04 6.81 -10.47
N ALA A 261 2.17 6.19 -9.30
CA ALA A 261 2.33 6.88 -8.03
C ALA A 261 3.29 6.08 -7.13
N LEU A 262 3.94 6.77 -6.20
CA LEU A 262 4.66 6.14 -5.11
C LEU A 262 3.70 5.95 -3.94
N ARG A 263 3.38 4.70 -3.63
CA ARG A 263 2.61 4.36 -2.43
C ARG A 263 3.54 4.30 -1.24
N TYR A 264 3.13 4.92 -0.13
CA TYR A 264 3.72 4.69 1.19
C TYR A 264 2.73 3.91 2.06
N SER A 265 3.24 3.06 2.95
CA SER A 265 2.43 2.38 3.96
C SER A 265 3.32 1.85 5.08
N GLY A 266 2.71 1.69 6.25
CA GLY A 266 3.33 1.09 7.42
C GLY A 266 2.39 1.26 8.60
N GLY A 267 2.76 0.65 9.72
CA GLY A 267 1.97 0.70 10.94
C GLY A 267 2.87 0.74 12.15
N HIS A 268 2.31 1.24 13.24
CA HIS A 268 3.00 1.25 14.52
C HIS A 268 3.09 -0.17 15.08
N THR A 269 4.27 -0.56 15.55
CA THR A 269 4.51 -1.89 16.12
C THR A 269 4.41 -1.94 17.64
N ALA A 270 4.30 -0.78 18.28
CA ALA A 270 4.18 -0.61 19.72
C ALA A 270 3.53 0.75 20.04
N ASP A 271 3.05 0.90 21.28
CA ASP A 271 2.55 2.18 21.79
C ASP A 271 3.65 3.25 21.83
N GLY A 272 3.22 4.52 21.77
CA GLY A 272 4.10 5.68 21.84
C GLY A 272 4.49 6.23 20.47
N ARG A 273 5.64 6.90 20.42
CA ARG A 273 6.09 7.56 19.20
C ARG A 273 6.53 6.54 18.16
N GLY A 274 5.93 6.62 16.97
CA GLY A 274 6.36 5.92 15.78
C GLY A 274 6.84 6.90 14.72
N TYR A 275 7.97 6.59 14.08
CA TYR A 275 8.45 7.35 12.93
C TYR A 275 9.27 6.47 11.98
N ALA A 276 9.31 6.85 10.71
CA ALA A 276 10.24 6.28 9.74
C ALA A 276 10.61 7.31 8.68
N TRP A 277 11.85 7.23 8.21
CA TRP A 277 12.30 7.92 7.01
C TRP A 277 12.75 6.90 5.97
N ASN A 278 12.25 7.04 4.74
CA ASN A 278 12.80 6.32 3.60
C ASN A 278 13.54 7.30 2.70
N ARG A 279 14.74 6.90 2.27
CA ARG A 279 15.43 7.56 1.17
C ARG A 279 14.74 7.20 -0.12
N LEU A 280 14.40 8.22 -0.92
CA LEU A 280 13.80 8.01 -2.23
C LEU A 280 14.80 8.23 -3.36
N PHE A 281 15.58 9.31 -3.28
CA PHE A 281 16.53 9.69 -4.33
C PHE A 281 17.79 10.29 -3.75
N ASP A 282 18.93 9.92 -4.33
CA ASP A 282 20.18 10.68 -4.24
C ASP A 282 20.27 11.54 -5.51
N VAL A 283 20.26 12.87 -5.36
CA VAL A 283 20.32 13.82 -6.48
C VAL A 283 21.48 14.79 -6.30
N ASP A 284 22.02 15.29 -7.41
CA ASP A 284 23.09 16.27 -7.41
C ASP A 284 22.59 17.61 -7.99
N LEU A 285 21.85 18.36 -7.16
CA LEU A 285 21.17 19.59 -7.60
C LEU A 285 21.65 20.81 -6.82
N PRO A 286 22.07 21.89 -7.49
CA PRO A 286 22.41 23.14 -6.82
C PRO A 286 21.15 23.81 -6.25
N VAL A 287 21.12 24.00 -4.93
CA VAL A 287 20.06 24.69 -4.21
C VAL A 287 20.44 26.15 -3.99
N THR A 288 19.53 27.04 -4.40
CA THR A 288 19.66 28.50 -4.31
C THR A 288 18.44 29.09 -3.61
N ALA A 289 18.44 30.39 -3.34
CA ALA A 289 17.29 31.10 -2.78
C ALA A 289 16.02 31.09 -3.68
N LYS A 290 16.14 30.64 -4.94
CA LYS A 290 15.02 30.50 -5.88
C LYS A 290 14.56 29.05 -6.07
N THR A 291 15.27 28.09 -5.47
CA THR A 291 14.91 26.67 -5.58
C THR A 291 13.59 26.43 -4.85
N THR A 292 12.68 25.72 -5.50
CA THR A 292 11.37 25.39 -4.96
C THR A 292 11.21 23.88 -4.91
N LEU A 293 10.75 23.35 -3.77
CA LEU A 293 10.28 21.98 -3.67
C LEU A 293 8.76 21.98 -3.85
N SER A 294 8.28 21.20 -4.80
CA SER A 294 6.85 20.98 -5.04
C SER A 294 6.57 19.48 -5.10
N TYR A 295 5.58 19.02 -4.35
CA TYR A 295 5.12 17.64 -4.40
C TYR A 295 3.62 17.58 -4.12
N THR A 296 2.99 16.51 -4.60
CA THR A 296 1.61 16.16 -4.29
C THR A 296 1.63 14.90 -3.45
N ILE A 297 1.03 14.95 -2.26
CA ILE A 297 0.74 13.77 -1.45
C ILE A 297 -0.77 13.57 -1.39
N PHE A 298 -1.19 12.31 -1.53
CA PHE A 298 -2.58 11.91 -1.38
C PHE A 298 -2.68 10.93 -0.20
N PRO A 299 -2.99 11.42 1.01
CA PRO A 299 -3.19 10.56 2.17
C PRO A 299 -4.42 9.67 1.98
N ASP A 300 -4.27 8.40 2.35
CA ASP A 300 -5.40 7.48 2.42
C ASP A 300 -6.28 7.80 3.62
N MET A 301 -7.59 7.86 3.41
CA MET A 301 -8.56 8.18 4.46
C MET A 301 -9.15 6.87 4.96
N VAL A 302 -8.57 6.33 6.04
CA VAL A 302 -9.02 5.06 6.61
C VAL A 302 -10.42 5.26 7.20
N ALA A 303 -11.41 4.56 6.64
CA ALA A 303 -12.79 4.66 7.07
C ALA A 303 -12.94 4.29 8.55
N GLY A 304 -13.59 5.17 9.33
CA GLY A 304 -13.81 4.97 10.77
C GLY A 304 -12.62 5.32 11.67
N ASP A 305 -11.48 5.72 11.11
CA ASP A 305 -10.32 6.19 11.88
C ASP A 305 -10.22 7.73 11.85
N LEU A 306 -10.58 8.35 12.98
CA LEU A 306 -10.55 9.81 13.15
C LEU A 306 -9.17 10.35 13.51
N GLU A 307 -8.16 9.49 13.72
CA GLU A 307 -6.78 9.92 13.94
C GLU A 307 -6.09 10.34 12.64
N TYR A 308 -6.69 10.03 11.49
CA TYR A 308 -6.15 10.33 10.15
C TYR A 308 -4.67 9.95 10.01
N PRO A 309 -4.29 8.71 10.35
CA PRO A 309 -2.89 8.31 10.51
C PRO A 309 -2.04 8.52 9.25
N SER A 310 -2.65 8.41 8.06
CA SER A 310 -1.98 8.63 6.79
C SER A 310 -1.61 10.10 6.53
N THR A 311 -2.21 11.07 7.24
CA THR A 311 -1.97 12.51 6.98
C THR A 311 -0.66 13.01 7.55
N TYR A 312 -0.02 12.23 8.42
CA TYR A 312 1.27 12.55 9.02
C TYR A 312 2.44 12.17 8.13
N ALA A 313 2.45 12.61 6.88
CA ALA A 313 3.49 12.28 5.91
C ALA A 313 3.97 13.54 5.17
N SER A 314 5.28 13.65 4.96
CA SER A 314 5.90 14.75 4.22
C SER A 314 7.10 14.31 3.41
N LEU A 315 7.42 15.08 2.36
CA LEU A 315 8.67 14.97 1.62
C LEU A 315 9.66 16.01 2.16
N ASP A 316 10.88 15.57 2.46
CA ASP A 316 11.96 16.33 3.09
C ASP A 316 13.21 16.30 2.18
N LEU A 317 14.03 17.34 2.26
CA LEU A 317 15.31 17.47 1.56
C LEU A 317 16.47 17.51 2.55
N ARG A 318 17.31 16.48 2.54
CA ARG A 318 18.59 16.49 3.23
C ARG A 318 19.65 17.21 2.40
N PHE A 319 20.19 18.32 2.89
CA PHE A 319 21.28 19.03 2.23
C PHE A 319 22.64 18.41 2.56
N THR A 320 23.65 18.68 1.72
CA THR A 320 25.04 18.20 1.91
C THR A 320 25.71 18.71 3.19
N ASP A 321 25.19 19.78 3.78
CA ASP A 321 25.64 20.27 5.10
C ASP A 321 24.98 19.54 6.28
N GLY A 322 24.13 18.54 6.01
CA GLY A 322 23.43 17.74 7.01
C GLY A 322 22.10 18.33 7.49
N THR A 323 21.70 19.50 6.99
CA THR A 323 20.39 20.09 7.32
C THR A 323 19.24 19.45 6.53
N TYR A 324 18.01 19.65 7.00
CA TYR A 324 16.77 19.11 6.43
C TYR A 324 15.76 20.25 6.18
N LEU A 325 14.74 20.03 5.33
CA LEU A 325 13.67 20.98 5.03
C LEU A 325 12.32 20.50 5.61
#